data_AF-A0A973D901-F1
#
_entry.id   AF-A0A973D901-F1
#
_cell.length_a   1.000
_cell.length_b   1.000
_cell.length_c   1.000
_cell.angle_alpha   90.00
_cell.angle_beta   90.00
_cell.angle_gamma   90.00
#
_symmetry.space_group_name_H-M   'P 1'
#
loop_
_entity.id
_entity.type
_entity.pdbx_description
1 polymer ?
#
loop_
_entity_poly.entity_id
_entity_poly.type
_entity_poly.pdbx_seq_one_letter_code
_entity_poly.pdbx_strand_id
1 'polypeptide(L)'
;QALGMPLLVQGEEPRSELLRRFVASGRAVLLGNQSYWEGVDVPGGALSCVFITRLPFRIPHHPLEQGRAEELESRGKSPFAHLALPRAVLGLRQGFGRLIRTVDDRGVVVIADTRIIRRPYGKRFIESLPDCRQSQGSWMDVKTSLEAFFAEEEIGESVQ
;
A
#
# COMPACT_ATOMS: atom_id res chain seq x y z
N GLN A 1 22.98 10.65 5.00
CA GLN A 1 22.33 11.24 6.20
C GLN A 1 21.18 10.33 6.59
N ALA A 2 21.15 9.82 7.83
CA ALA A 2 19.92 9.23 8.36
C ALA A 2 18.88 10.35 8.46
N LEU A 3 17.67 10.15 7.93
CA LEU A 3 16.59 11.15 7.76
C LEU A 3 16.07 11.79 9.07
N GLY A 4 16.72 11.55 10.21
CA GLY A 4 16.26 11.97 11.54
C GLY A 4 14.91 11.35 11.94
N MET A 5 14.48 10.29 11.24
CA MET A 5 13.24 9.56 11.49
C MET A 5 13.58 8.20 12.09
N PRO A 6 12.92 7.78 13.18
CA PRO A 6 13.05 6.42 13.67
C PRO A 6 12.64 5.42 12.60
N LEU A 7 13.51 4.44 12.35
CA LEU A 7 13.20 3.29 11.51
C LEU A 7 12.74 2.15 12.42
N LEU A 8 11.53 1.67 12.18
CA LEU A 8 10.89 0.60 12.93
C LEU A 8 10.73 -0.59 11.99
N VAL A 9 11.40 -1.71 12.26
CA VAL A 9 11.44 -2.84 11.33
C VAL A 9 10.71 -4.05 11.90
N GLN A 10 9.80 -4.61 11.11
CA GLN A 10 9.11 -5.86 11.46
C GLN A 10 10.13 -6.97 11.78
N GLY A 11 9.93 -7.62 12.93
CA GLY A 11 10.77 -8.72 13.40
C GLY A 11 11.79 -8.30 14.46
N GLU A 12 12.06 -6.99 14.61
CA GLU A 12 12.93 -6.49 15.68
C GLU A 12 12.19 -6.42 17.03
N GLU A 13 10.89 -6.11 17.00
CA GLU A 13 10.03 -6.02 18.18
C GLU A 13 8.63 -6.60 17.92
N PRO A 14 7.86 -6.90 18.98
CA PRO A 14 6.46 -7.27 18.85
C PRO A 14 5.67 -6.23 18.06
N ARG A 15 4.73 -6.70 17.22
CA ARG A 15 3.92 -5.84 16.34
C ARG A 15 3.25 -4.68 17.06
N SER A 16 2.66 -4.96 18.22
CA SER A 16 1.98 -3.96 19.05
C SER A 16 2.93 -2.86 19.52
N GLU A 17 4.17 -3.20 19.86
CA GLU A 17 5.18 -2.24 20.32
C GLU A 17 5.68 -1.36 19.17
N LEU A 18 5.96 -1.95 18.01
CA LEU A 18 6.33 -1.19 16.80
C LEU A 18 5.23 -0.19 16.42
N LEU A 19 3.96 -0.58 16.50
CA LEU A 19 2.84 0.33 16.23
C LEU A 19 2.70 1.43 17.28
N ARG A 20 2.84 1.09 18.56
CA ARG A 20 2.84 2.07 19.65
C ARG A 20 3.92 3.12 19.45
N ARG A 21 5.15 2.69 19.14
CA ARG A 21 6.29 3.58 18.85
C ARG A 21 6.10 4.39 17.58
N PHE A 22 5.52 3.80 16.55
CA PHE A 22 5.20 4.52 15.30
C PHE A 22 4.25 5.68 15.56
N VAL A 23 3.14 5.42 16.27
CA VAL A 23 2.16 6.45 16.65
C VAL A 23 2.79 7.49 17.58
N ALA A 24 3.50 7.06 18.63
CA ALA A 24 4.12 7.96 19.60
C ALA A 24 5.22 8.85 18.99
N SER A 25 5.89 8.39 17.93
CA SER A 25 6.95 9.16 17.30
C SER A 25 6.42 10.34 16.48
N GLY A 26 5.20 10.28 15.96
CA GLY A 26 4.63 11.25 15.01
C GLY A 26 5.34 11.33 13.64
N ARG A 27 6.61 10.96 13.56
CA ARG A 27 7.48 11.04 12.37
C ARG A 27 8.45 9.86 12.29
N ALA A 28 7.92 8.66 12.09
CA ALA A 28 8.70 7.43 11.94
C ALA A 28 8.47 6.76 10.59
N VAL A 29 9.34 5.83 10.23
CA VAL A 29 9.16 4.91 9.11
C VAL A 29 8.98 3.50 9.67
N LEU A 30 7.86 2.87 9.35
CA LEU A 30 7.58 1.49 9.70
C LEU A 30 7.74 0.60 8.47
N LEU A 31 8.73 -0.29 8.50
CA LEU A 31 8.99 -1.27 7.44
C LEU A 31 8.40 -2.62 7.83
N GLY A 32 7.59 -3.18 6.94
CA GLY A 32 7.00 -4.51 7.11
C GLY A 32 6.67 -5.17 5.78
N ASN A 33 6.43 -6.48 5.84
CA ASN A 33 5.95 -7.26 4.71
C ASN A 33 4.40 -7.11 4.57
N GLN A 34 3.82 -7.78 3.57
CA GLN A 34 2.38 -7.71 3.30
C GLN A 34 1.50 -8.13 4.50
N SER A 35 1.97 -9.05 5.36
CA SER A 35 1.21 -9.46 6.56
C SER A 35 1.04 -8.35 7.59
N TYR A 36 1.88 -7.31 7.53
CA TYR A 36 1.71 -6.13 8.38
C TYR A 36 0.47 -5.33 8.01
N TRP A 37 0.01 -5.38 6.75
CA TRP A 37 -1.22 -4.70 6.32
C TRP A 37 -2.48 -5.44 6.79
N GLU A 38 -2.36 -6.73 7.11
CA GLU A 38 -3.45 -7.58 7.61
C GLU A 38 -3.60 -7.35 9.13
N GLY A 39 -4.34 -6.30 9.50
CA GLY A 39 -4.70 -6.01 10.89
C GLY A 39 -3.91 -4.87 11.58
N VAL A 40 -3.22 -4.02 10.81
CA VAL A 40 -2.73 -2.74 11.35
C VAL A 40 -3.87 -1.73 11.32
N ASP A 41 -4.29 -1.32 12.51
CA ASP A 41 -5.23 -0.24 12.72
C ASP A 41 -4.46 0.89 13.43
N VAL A 42 -3.89 1.82 12.65
CA VAL A 42 -3.23 3.03 13.18
C VAL A 42 -4.29 4.13 13.28
N PRO A 43 -4.74 4.55 14.48
CA PRO A 43 -5.78 5.58 14.59
C PRO A 43 -5.30 6.95 14.09
N GLY A 44 -6.15 7.67 13.36
CA GLY A 44 -5.96 9.09 12.98
C GLY A 44 -4.87 9.37 11.93
N GLY A 45 -4.50 10.65 11.80
CA GLY A 45 -3.53 11.17 10.82
C GLY A 45 -2.07 10.72 11.01
N ALA A 46 -1.80 9.80 11.94
CA ALA A 46 -0.46 9.26 12.15
C ALA A 46 0.05 8.41 10.96
N LEU A 47 -0.84 7.97 10.07
CA LEU A 47 -0.48 7.31 8.82
C LEU A 47 -0.82 8.22 7.63
N SER A 48 0.13 9.05 7.22
CA SER A 48 -0.04 9.99 6.09
C SER A 48 0.48 9.45 4.76
N CYS A 49 1.33 8.42 4.78
CA CYS A 49 1.93 7.86 3.57
C CYS A 49 2.10 6.33 3.66
N VAL A 50 1.64 5.62 2.63
CA VAL A 50 1.86 4.18 2.45
C VAL A 50 2.70 3.96 1.20
N PHE A 51 3.86 3.35 1.37
CA PHE A 51 4.77 3.05 0.26
C PHE A 51 4.74 1.55 -0.08
N ILE A 52 4.30 1.23 -1.29
CA ILE A 52 4.15 -0.12 -1.83
C ILE A 52 5.25 -0.35 -2.84
N THR A 53 6.26 -1.13 -2.47
CA THR A 53 7.41 -1.41 -3.35
C THR A 53 7.10 -2.42 -4.45
N ARG A 54 6.07 -3.25 -4.26
CA ARG A 54 5.68 -4.31 -5.20
C ARG A 54 4.19 -4.63 -5.10
N LEU A 55 3.56 -4.91 -6.24
CA LEU A 55 2.18 -5.41 -6.26
C LEU A 55 2.05 -6.70 -5.45
N PRO A 56 0.97 -6.85 -4.66
CA PRO A 56 0.80 -7.92 -3.65
C PRO A 56 0.41 -9.27 -4.27
N PHE A 57 1.18 -9.74 -5.25
CA PHE A 57 1.05 -11.08 -5.78
C PHE A 57 1.63 -12.09 -4.79
N ARG A 58 0.78 -12.99 -4.30
CA ARG A 58 1.20 -14.08 -3.42
C ARG A 58 1.85 -15.19 -4.23
N ILE A 59 2.88 -15.82 -3.66
CA ILE A 59 3.44 -17.05 -4.21
C ILE A 59 2.57 -18.22 -3.72
N PRO A 60 2.02 -19.04 -4.62
CA PRO A 60 1.21 -20.19 -4.24
C PRO A 60 2.10 -21.32 -3.71
N HIS A 61 2.51 -21.22 -2.44
CA HIS A 61 3.25 -22.28 -1.75
C HIS A 61 2.32 -23.30 -1.05
N HIS A 62 1.02 -23.00 -0.97
CA HIS A 62 0.07 -23.84 -0.25
C HIS A 62 -0.57 -24.89 -1.19
N PRO A 63 -0.64 -26.18 -0.80
CA PRO A 63 -1.18 -27.25 -1.65
C PRO A 63 -2.59 -26.97 -2.19
N LEU A 64 -3.47 -26.38 -1.37
CA LEU A 64 -4.82 -25.98 -1.79
C LEU A 64 -4.81 -24.94 -2.92
N GLU A 65 -3.80 -24.08 -2.97
CA GLU A 65 -3.68 -23.06 -4.00
C GLU A 65 -3.17 -23.62 -5.32
N GLN A 66 -2.30 -24.63 -5.24
CA GLN A 66 -1.85 -25.38 -6.40
C GLN A 66 -3.01 -26.17 -7.00
N GLY A 67 -3.80 -26.89 -6.19
CA GLY A 67 -4.96 -27.62 -6.68
C GLY A 67 -6.01 -26.72 -7.36
N ARG A 68 -6.25 -25.52 -6.83
CA ARG A 68 -7.12 -24.52 -7.49
C ARG A 68 -6.56 -24.01 -8.82
N ALA A 69 -5.23 -23.86 -8.92
CA ALA A 69 -4.58 -23.47 -10.15
C ALA A 69 -4.68 -24.58 -11.21
N GLU A 70 -4.38 -25.82 -10.84
CA GLU A 70 -4.50 -27.00 -11.70
C GLU A 70 -5.93 -27.20 -12.20
N GLU A 71 -6.92 -27.00 -11.33
CA GLU A 71 -8.33 -27.07 -11.72
C GLU A 71 -8.69 -26.01 -12.78
N LEU A 72 -8.22 -24.77 -12.61
CA LEU A 72 -8.42 -23.70 -13.60
C LEU A 72 -7.74 -24.04 -14.93
N GLU A 73 -6.51 -24.55 -14.89
CA GLU A 73 -5.76 -24.98 -16.08
C GLU A 73 -6.47 -26.13 -16.81
N SER A 74 -6.99 -27.12 -16.08
CA SER A 74 -7.75 -28.24 -16.67
C SER A 74 -9.01 -27.78 -17.42
N ARG A 75 -9.54 -26.60 -17.06
CA ARG A 75 -10.69 -25.94 -17.70
C ARG A 75 -10.28 -24.92 -18.77
N GLY A 76 -8.99 -24.87 -19.15
CA GLY A 76 -8.45 -23.93 -20.13
C GLY A 76 -8.42 -22.47 -19.65
N LYS A 77 -8.51 -22.23 -18.33
CA LYS A 77 -8.52 -20.88 -17.75
C LYS A 77 -7.16 -20.55 -17.14
N SER A 78 -6.74 -19.30 -17.26
CA SER A 78 -5.49 -18.82 -16.67
C SER A 78 -5.61 -18.67 -15.14
N PRO A 79 -4.81 -19.39 -14.33
CA PRO A 79 -4.78 -19.18 -12.88
C PRO A 79 -4.34 -17.77 -12.50
N PHE A 80 -3.46 -17.17 -13.31
CA PHE A 80 -3.06 -15.78 -13.10
C PHE A 80 -4.28 -14.85 -13.18
N ALA A 81 -5.07 -14.93 -14.25
CA ALA A 81 -6.20 -14.02 -14.49
C ALA A 81 -7.38 -14.26 -13.54
N HIS A 82 -7.62 -15.51 -13.16
CA HIS A 82 -8.80 -15.93 -12.39
C HIS A 82 -8.54 -16.14 -10.89
N LEU A 83 -7.28 -16.27 -10.46
CA LEU A 83 -6.94 -16.54 -9.06
C LEU A 83 -5.94 -15.52 -8.51
N ALA A 84 -4.75 -15.41 -9.11
CA ALA A 84 -3.68 -14.57 -8.57
C ALA A 84 -4.00 -13.07 -8.64
N LEU A 85 -4.47 -12.61 -9.80
CA LEU A 85 -4.78 -11.20 -10.05
C LEU A 85 -5.97 -10.69 -9.22
N PRO A 86 -7.14 -11.36 -9.16
CA PRO A 86 -8.24 -10.93 -8.29
C PRO A 86 -7.83 -10.81 -6.82
N ARG A 87 -6.98 -11.72 -6.34
CA ARG A 87 -6.48 -11.68 -4.95
C ARG A 87 -5.50 -10.56 -4.71
N ALA A 88 -4.57 -10.32 -5.62
CA ALA A 88 -3.66 -9.19 -5.51
C ALA A 88 -4.43 -7.87 -5.52
N VAL A 89 -5.44 -7.74 -6.39
CA VAL A 89 -6.34 -6.57 -6.42
C VAL A 89 -7.07 -6.39 -5.08
N LEU A 90 -7.65 -7.46 -4.53
CA LEU A 90 -8.30 -7.43 -3.22
C LEU A 90 -7.33 -7.03 -2.10
N GLY A 91 -6.13 -7.60 -2.09
CA GLY A 91 -5.10 -7.27 -1.11
C GLY A 91 -4.66 -5.81 -1.18
N LEU A 92 -4.50 -5.25 -2.39
CA LEU A 92 -4.20 -3.83 -2.57
C LEU A 92 -5.34 -2.96 -2.04
N ARG A 93 -6.59 -3.28 -2.38
CA ARG A 93 -7.77 -2.52 -1.92
C ARG A 93 -7.88 -2.52 -0.40
N GLN A 94 -7.59 -3.65 0.25
CA GLN A 94 -7.57 -3.76 1.71
C GLN A 94 -6.45 -2.92 2.34
N GLY A 95 -5.26 -2.91 1.75
CA GLY A 95 -4.17 -2.04 2.19
C GLY A 95 -4.50 -0.55 2.04
N PHE A 96 -5.13 -0.18 0.91
CA PHE A 96 -5.56 1.19 0.64
C PHE A 96 -6.59 1.69 1.67
N GLY A 97 -7.59 0.87 2.00
CA GLY A 97 -8.61 1.21 3.00
C GLY A 97 -8.08 1.35 4.44
N ARG A 98 -6.79 1.08 4.69
CA ARG A 98 -6.16 1.37 5.99
C ARG A 98 -5.59 2.79 6.08
N LEU A 99 -5.32 3.43 4.95
CA LEU A 99 -4.86 4.81 4.88
C LEU A 99 -6.02 5.80 5.04
N ILE A 100 -7.17 5.51 4.44
CA ILE A 100 -8.35 6.39 4.45
C ILE A 100 -9.47 5.65 5.19
N ARG A 101 -9.67 5.96 6.48
CA ARG A 101 -10.71 5.36 7.34
C ARG A 101 -11.82 6.34 7.71
N THR A 102 -11.51 7.63 7.76
CA THR A 102 -12.46 8.71 8.03
C THR A 102 -12.51 9.71 6.88
N VAL A 103 -13.56 10.54 6.82
CA VAL A 103 -13.70 11.58 5.79
C VAL A 103 -12.64 12.67 5.87
N ASP A 104 -12.01 12.80 7.04
CA ASP A 104 -10.96 13.77 7.32
C ASP A 104 -9.56 13.17 7.12
N ASP A 105 -9.46 11.85 6.87
CA ASP A 105 -8.18 11.19 6.64
C ASP A 105 -7.62 11.59 5.27
N ARG A 106 -6.48 12.29 5.30
CA ARG A 106 -5.71 12.69 4.13
C ARG A 106 -4.38 11.94 4.10
N GLY A 107 -4.03 11.41 2.94
CA GLY A 107 -2.74 10.73 2.78
C GLY A 107 -2.43 10.32 1.36
N VAL A 108 -1.24 9.75 1.17
CA VAL A 108 -0.79 9.28 -0.15
C VAL A 108 -0.43 7.80 -0.13
N VAL A 109 -0.84 7.09 -1.19
CA VAL A 109 -0.31 5.76 -1.52
C VAL A 109 0.67 5.88 -2.68
N VAL A 110 1.92 5.49 -2.46
CA VAL A 110 2.94 5.43 -3.51
C VAL A 110 3.15 3.98 -3.92
N ILE A 111 2.98 3.68 -5.21
CA ILE A 111 3.22 2.33 -5.76
C ILE A 111 4.45 2.38 -6.66
N ALA A 112 5.58 1.85 -6.17
CA ALA A 112 6.85 1.80 -6.90
C ALA A 112 7.00 0.57 -7.80
N ASP A 113 5.88 0.02 -8.30
CA ASP A 113 5.84 -1.13 -9.19
C ASP A 113 5.30 -0.73 -10.56
N THR A 114 6.20 -0.57 -11.53
CA THR A 114 5.85 -0.13 -12.89
C THR A 114 4.86 -1.05 -13.61
N ARG A 115 4.64 -2.28 -13.12
CA ARG A 115 3.66 -3.21 -13.70
C ARG A 115 2.23 -2.69 -13.59
N ILE A 116 1.92 -1.83 -12.61
CA ILE A 116 0.58 -1.24 -12.49
C ILE A 116 0.25 -0.32 -13.67
N ILE A 117 1.26 0.26 -14.33
CA ILE A 117 1.11 1.11 -15.51
C ILE A 117 1.37 0.31 -16.79
N ARG A 118 2.47 -0.46 -16.83
CA ARG A 118 2.97 -1.09 -18.06
C ARG A 118 2.23 -2.37 -18.48
N ARG A 119 1.53 -3.04 -17.56
CA ARG A 119 0.85 -4.30 -17.86
C ARG A 119 -0.65 -4.08 -18.05
N PRO A 120 -1.31 -4.78 -18.98
CA PRO A 120 -2.75 -4.63 -19.21
C PRO A 120 -3.60 -4.87 -17.96
N TYR A 121 -3.18 -5.79 -17.09
CA TYR A 121 -3.88 -6.06 -15.84
C TYR A 121 -3.78 -4.92 -14.80
N GLY A 122 -2.85 -3.99 -14.98
CA GLY A 122 -2.63 -2.85 -14.10
C GLY A 122 -3.89 -2.00 -13.93
N LYS A 123 -4.66 -1.86 -15.02
CA LYS A 123 -5.97 -1.19 -15.02
C LYS A 123 -6.92 -1.73 -13.95
N ARG A 124 -6.93 -3.05 -13.74
CA ARG A 124 -7.79 -3.70 -12.72
C ARG A 124 -7.41 -3.32 -11.29
N PHE A 125 -6.15 -2.97 -11.04
CA PHE A 125 -5.75 -2.43 -9.73
C PHE A 125 -6.28 -1.02 -9.57
N ILE A 126 -6.03 -0.14 -10.55
CA ILE A 126 -6.45 1.27 -10.51
C ILE A 126 -7.98 1.38 -10.38
N GLU A 127 -8.73 0.65 -11.21
CA GLU A 127 -10.20 0.62 -11.18
C GLU A 127 -10.79 0.04 -9.88
N SER A 128 -9.99 -0.67 -9.07
CA SER A 128 -10.46 -1.22 -7.79
C SER A 128 -10.29 -0.26 -6.61
N LEU A 129 -9.52 0.81 -6.80
CA LEU A 129 -9.26 1.81 -5.77
C LEU A 129 -10.36 2.88 -5.81
N PRO A 130 -10.63 3.55 -4.67
CA PRO A 130 -11.49 4.73 -4.63
C PRO A 130 -11.00 5.83 -5.57
N ASP A 131 -11.91 6.70 -6.01
CA ASP A 131 -11.55 7.88 -6.80
C ASP A 131 -10.61 8.79 -6.00
N CYS A 132 -9.39 8.96 -6.49
CA CYS A 132 -8.38 9.82 -5.90
C CYS A 132 -7.57 10.55 -6.97
N ARG A 133 -6.88 11.63 -6.59
CA ARG A 133 -5.91 12.30 -7.48
C ARG A 133 -4.81 11.29 -7.82
N GLN A 134 -4.57 11.06 -9.12
CA GLN A 134 -3.53 10.14 -9.59
C GLN A 134 -2.38 10.91 -10.21
N SER A 135 -1.15 10.52 -9.87
CA SER A 135 0.07 11.02 -10.50
C SER A 135 0.94 9.82 -10.88
N GLN A 136 1.53 9.87 -12.07
CA GLN A 136 2.40 8.82 -12.59
C GLN A 136 3.57 9.45 -13.36
N GLY A 137 4.74 8.84 -13.28
CA GLY A 137 5.92 9.35 -13.96
C GLY A 137 7.21 8.81 -13.38
N SER A 138 8.29 9.53 -13.60
CA SER A 138 9.56 9.29 -12.93
C SER A 138 9.45 9.56 -11.43
N TRP A 139 10.44 9.13 -10.66
CA TRP A 139 10.52 9.48 -9.23
C TRP A 139 10.49 11.00 -9.01
N MET A 140 11.06 11.80 -9.91
CA MET A 140 11.04 13.25 -9.78
C MET A 140 9.62 13.79 -9.90
N ASP A 141 8.84 13.32 -10.88
CA ASP A 141 7.44 13.75 -11.08
C ASP A 141 6.57 13.40 -9.88
N VAL A 142 6.75 12.18 -9.36
CA VAL A 142 6.05 11.70 -8.17
C VAL A 142 6.47 12.50 -6.94
N LYS A 143 7.76 12.75 -6.75
CA LYS A 143 8.30 13.55 -5.63
C LYS A 143 7.73 14.96 -5.63
N THR A 144 7.71 15.63 -6.78
CA THR A 144 7.10 16.97 -6.91
C THR A 144 5.61 16.94 -6.56
N SER A 145 4.89 15.90 -7.00
CA SER A 145 3.47 15.73 -6.68
C SER A 145 3.23 15.50 -5.18
N LEU A 146 4.12 14.74 -4.52
CA LEU A 146 4.09 14.50 -3.08
C LEU A 146 4.38 15.77 -2.28
N GLU A 147 5.41 16.53 -2.67
CA GLU A 147 5.78 17.79 -2.02
C GLU A 147 4.63 18.81 -2.14
N ALA A 148 4.01 18.94 -3.31
CA ALA A 148 2.85 19.79 -3.49
C ALA A 148 1.65 19.35 -2.62
N PHE A 149 1.38 18.03 -2.53
CA PHE A 149 0.31 17.51 -1.70
C PHE A 149 0.52 17.83 -0.21
N PHE A 150 1.71 17.58 0.35
CA PHE A 150 1.95 17.87 1.76
C PHE A 150 2.11 19.37 2.04
N ALA A 151 2.55 20.19 1.08
CA ALA A 151 2.61 21.65 1.24
C ALA A 151 1.23 22.32 1.28
N GLU A 152 0.22 21.77 0.58
CA GLU A 152 -1.19 22.23 0.70
C GLU A 152 -1.71 22.11 2.16
N GLU A 153 -1.10 21.25 3.00
CA GLU A 153 -1.48 21.00 4.40
C GLU A 153 -0.97 22.09 5.35
N GLU A 154 0.31 22.45 5.25
CA GLU A 154 0.94 23.48 6.09
C GLU A 154 0.26 24.85 5.93
N ILE A 155 -0.27 25.15 4.74
CA ILE A 155 -0.99 26.39 4.46
C ILE A 155 -2.38 26.39 5.11
N GLY A 156 -3.04 25.23 5.20
CA GLY A 156 -4.36 25.09 5.83
C GLY A 156 -4.32 25.21 7.35
N GLU A 157 -3.28 24.63 7.99
CA GLU A 157 -3.07 24.74 9.44
C GLU A 157 -2.57 26.12 9.89
N SER A 158 -1.92 26.89 9.00
CA SER A 158 -1.42 28.24 9.31
C SER A 158 -2.49 29.35 9.24
N VAL A 159 -3.70 29.03 8.76
CA VAL A 159 -4.81 29.98 8.55
C VAL A 159 -5.94 29.76 9.57
N GLN A 160 -5.82 28.78 10.47
CA GLN A 160 -6.70 28.56 11.63
C GLN A 160 -6.01 28.96 12.93
#